data_AF-A0A2I0LI82-F1
#
_entry.id   AF-A0A2I0LI82-F1
#
_cell.length_a   1.000
_cell.length_b   1.000
_cell.length_c   1.000
_cell.angle_alpha   90.00
_cell.angle_beta   90.00
_cell.angle_gamma   90.00
#
_symmetry.space_group_name_H-M   'P 1'
#
loop_
_entity.id
_entity.type
_entity.pdbx_description
1 polymer ?
#
loop_
_entity_poly.entity_id
_entity_poly.type
_entity_poly.pdbx_seq_one_letter_code
_entity_poly.pdbx_strand_id
1 'polypeptide(L)'
;MAEAVHYIHLQNFSRSLLETLNGQRLGGHFCDVTVRIREATLRAHRCVLAAGSPFFHDKLLLGHSAIEVPPVVPSGAVRQLVEFMYSGCLVVAQSEALQILTAASVLQIKTLTHGCLSAGEKPHQCSICWRSFSLRDYLLKHMVTHTGVRAFQCGVCCKRFTQKSSLNVHMRTHRPERFQCRLCTKG
;
A
#
# COMPACT_ATOMS: atom_id res chain seq x y z
N MET A 1 -5.44 16.27 -18.79
CA MET A 1 -4.03 16.00 -18.41
C MET A 1 -4.10 15.07 -17.21
N ALA A 2 -3.62 13.84 -17.32
CA ALA A 2 -3.81 12.82 -16.29
C ALA A 2 -2.77 12.99 -15.17
N GLU A 3 -3.22 13.41 -13.99
CA GLU A 3 -2.43 13.38 -12.76
C GLU A 3 -2.26 11.92 -12.34
N ALA A 4 -1.02 11.45 -12.24
CA ALA A 4 -0.73 10.10 -11.77
C ALA A 4 -0.81 10.10 -10.23
N VAL A 5 -1.94 9.63 -9.69
CA VAL A 5 -2.12 9.47 -8.24
C VAL A 5 -1.54 8.12 -7.83
N HIS A 6 -0.45 8.14 -7.06
CA HIS A 6 0.18 6.93 -6.54
C HIS A 6 -0.18 6.75 -5.06
N TYR A 7 -0.82 5.63 -4.75
CA TYR A 7 -1.17 5.24 -3.39
C TYR A 7 -0.21 4.16 -2.92
N ILE A 8 0.45 4.36 -1.78
CA ILE A 8 1.25 3.30 -1.16
C ILE A 8 0.97 3.23 0.34
N HIS A 9 0.57 2.03 0.77
CA HIS A 9 0.20 1.72 2.14
C HIS A 9 1.44 1.51 3.02
N LEU A 10 1.62 2.33 4.06
CA LEU A 10 2.52 1.98 5.17
C LEU A 10 1.92 0.78 5.90
N GLN A 11 2.54 -0.39 5.76
CA GLN A 11 2.00 -1.68 6.26
C GLN A 11 1.71 -1.73 7.76
N ASN A 12 2.13 -0.73 8.54
CA ASN A 12 2.17 -0.77 10.00
C ASN A 12 1.21 0.22 10.71
N PHE A 13 0.47 1.08 9.99
CA PHE A 13 -0.47 2.02 10.63
C PHE A 13 -1.88 1.93 10.05
N SER A 14 -2.88 2.01 10.92
CA SER A 14 -4.26 2.22 10.48
C SER A 14 -4.43 3.64 9.96
N ARG A 15 -5.38 3.82 9.02
CA ARG A 15 -5.70 5.12 8.44
C ARG A 15 -6.13 6.14 9.49
N SER A 16 -7.01 5.75 10.42
CA SER A 16 -7.51 6.63 11.47
C SER A 16 -6.39 7.14 12.38
N LEU A 17 -5.38 6.30 12.64
CA LEU A 17 -4.21 6.68 13.43
C LEU A 17 -3.33 7.67 12.66
N LEU A 18 -3.06 7.43 11.37
CA LEU A 18 -2.30 8.35 10.53
C LEU A 18 -3.00 9.72 10.38
N GLU A 19 -4.32 9.74 10.19
CA GLU A 19 -5.11 10.98 10.14
C GLU A 19 -5.02 11.76 11.46
N THR A 20 -5.11 11.06 12.60
CA THR A 20 -4.96 11.66 13.94
C THR A 20 -3.56 12.25 14.12
N LEU A 21 -2.52 11.48 13.80
CA LEU A 21 -1.12 11.91 13.90
C LEU A 21 -0.83 13.08 12.94
N ASN A 22 -1.47 13.11 11.76
CA ASN A 22 -1.35 14.23 10.84
C ASN A 22 -1.99 15.51 11.40
N GLY A 23 -3.17 15.39 12.01
CA GLY A 23 -3.83 16.49 12.71
C GLY A 23 -2.97 17.03 13.85
N GLN A 24 -2.39 16.15 14.68
CA GLN A 24 -1.46 16.53 15.75
C GLN A 24 -0.22 17.23 15.19
N ARG A 25 0.36 16.72 14.10
CA ARG A 25 1.52 17.32 13.44
C ARG A 25 1.25 18.74 12.96
N LEU A 26 0.12 18.96 12.29
CA LEU A 26 -0.27 20.27 11.78
C LEU A 26 -0.61 21.24 12.92
N GLY A 27 -1.22 20.74 14.01
CA GLY A 27 -1.43 21.49 15.25
C GLY A 27 -0.17 21.69 16.11
N GLY A 28 0.94 21.04 15.76
CA GLY A 28 2.18 21.14 16.50
C GLY A 28 2.21 20.42 17.85
N HIS A 29 1.31 19.46 18.05
CA HIS A 29 1.22 18.66 19.26
C HIS A 29 2.06 17.39 19.14
N PHE A 30 2.70 16.98 20.23
CA PHE A 30 3.42 15.70 20.38
C PHE A 30 4.53 15.40 19.36
N CYS A 31 4.97 16.42 18.60
CA CYS A 31 6.08 16.31 17.67
C CYS A 31 7.41 16.53 18.39
N ASP A 32 8.14 15.45 18.63
CA ASP A 32 9.40 15.38 19.37
C ASP A 32 10.63 15.26 18.45
N VAL A 33 10.43 15.23 17.12
CA VAL A 33 11.51 15.26 16.14
C VAL A 33 11.30 16.35 15.09
N THR A 34 12.41 16.96 14.66
CA THR A 34 12.45 17.93 13.57
C THR A 34 13.25 17.41 12.39
N VAL A 35 12.74 17.57 11.18
CA VAL A 35 13.44 17.30 9.92
C VAL A 35 13.91 18.64 9.36
N ARG A 36 15.21 18.84 9.26
CA ARG A 36 15.82 20.07 8.73
C ARG A 36 16.06 19.93 7.23
N ILE A 37 15.50 20.87 6.48
CA ILE A 37 15.48 20.90 5.02
C ILE A 37 16.03 22.26 4.59
N ARG A 38 17.37 22.36 4.48
CA ARG A 38 18.06 23.65 4.28
C ARG A 38 17.63 24.65 5.37
N GLU A 39 17.00 25.76 4.99
CA GLU A 39 16.52 26.81 5.91
C GLU A 39 15.14 26.52 6.52
N ALA A 40 14.45 25.47 6.07
CA ALA A 40 13.13 25.09 6.56
C ALA A 40 13.21 23.93 7.56
N THR A 41 12.25 23.86 8.49
CA THR A 41 12.10 22.72 9.40
C THR A 41 10.69 22.16 9.35
N LEU A 42 10.57 20.83 9.42
CA LEU A 42 9.29 20.13 9.54
C LEU A 42 9.26 19.39 10.88
N ARG A 43 8.21 19.61 11.66
CA ARG A 43 7.93 18.83 12.86
C ARG A 43 7.27 17.50 12.47
N ALA A 44 7.63 16.44 13.17
CA ALA A 44 7.09 15.10 12.96
C ALA A 44 7.15 14.27 14.25
N HIS A 45 6.51 13.11 14.21
CA HIS A 45 6.56 12.06 15.21
C HIS A 45 7.62 11.02 14.82
N ARG A 46 8.44 10.58 15.78
CA ARG A 46 9.50 9.57 15.57
C ARG A 46 8.95 8.28 14.99
N CYS A 47 7.79 7.82 15.48
CA CYS A 47 7.16 6.57 15.05
C CYS A 47 6.79 6.57 13.56
N VAL A 48 6.30 7.69 13.05
CA VAL A 48 5.90 7.82 11.63
C VAL A 48 7.13 7.84 10.73
N LEU A 49 8.15 8.64 11.07
CA LEU A 49 9.39 8.72 10.28
C LEU A 49 10.16 7.39 10.29
N ALA A 50 10.31 6.76 11.44
CA ALA A 50 11.03 5.49 11.58
C ALA A 50 10.36 4.35 10.80
N ALA A 51 9.03 4.32 10.76
CA ALA A 51 8.30 3.32 9.98
C ALA A 51 8.35 3.59 8.46
N GLY A 52 8.38 4.87 8.06
CA GLY A 52 8.37 5.28 6.66
C GLY A 52 9.74 5.23 5.98
N SER A 53 10.84 5.27 6.75
CA SER A 53 12.19 5.39 6.23
C SER A 53 13.23 4.78 7.18
N PRO A 54 14.02 3.80 6.72
CA PRO A 54 15.20 3.32 7.44
C PRO A 54 16.23 4.43 7.68
N PHE A 55 16.41 5.38 6.76
CA PHE A 55 17.29 6.54 6.97
C PHE A 55 16.88 7.33 8.22
N PHE A 56 15.59 7.64 8.38
CA PHE A 56 15.11 8.30 9.60
C PHE A 56 15.19 7.38 10.82
N HIS A 57 14.84 6.10 10.68
CA HIS A 57 14.95 5.11 11.75
C HIS A 57 16.36 5.08 12.36
N ASP A 58 17.40 4.95 11.55
CA ASP A 58 18.78 4.86 12.02
C ASP A 58 19.23 6.14 12.74
N LYS A 59 18.87 7.31 12.20
CA LYS A 59 19.17 8.60 12.86
C LYS A 59 18.43 8.75 14.19
N LEU A 60 17.20 8.25 14.27
CA LEU A 60 16.41 8.27 15.51
C LEU A 60 16.99 7.30 16.56
N LEU A 61 17.50 6.13 16.16
CA LEU A 61 18.20 5.21 17.06
C LEU A 61 19.45 5.82 17.68
N LEU A 62 20.15 6.69 16.93
CA LEU A 62 21.28 7.47 17.44
C LEU A 62 20.87 8.61 18.40
N GLY A 63 19.58 8.72 18.75
CA GLY A 63 19.08 9.72 19.70
C GLY A 63 18.88 11.11 19.11
N HIS A 64 18.94 11.27 17.78
CA HIS A 64 18.79 12.59 17.18
C HIS A 64 17.34 13.08 17.34
N SER A 65 17.18 14.32 17.82
CA SER A 65 15.90 15.06 17.88
C SER A 65 15.74 16.03 16.71
N ALA A 66 16.82 16.30 15.98
CA ALA A 66 16.83 17.05 14.74
C ALA A 66 17.63 16.28 13.68
N ILE A 67 16.98 15.92 12.58
CA ILE A 67 17.55 15.13 11.49
C ILE A 67 17.77 16.03 10.28
N GLU A 68 19.01 16.19 9.88
CA GLU A 68 19.38 16.94 8.69
C GLU A 68 19.25 16.06 7.44
N VAL A 69 18.51 16.57 6.46
CA VAL A 69 18.36 15.93 5.16
C VAL A 69 19.52 16.34 4.25
N PRO A 70 20.15 15.38 3.53
CA PRO A 70 21.22 15.71 2.61
C PRO A 70 20.83 16.79 1.59
N PRO A 71 21.70 17.79 1.31
CA PRO A 71 21.36 18.96 0.49
C PRO A 71 21.06 18.63 -0.98
N VAL A 72 21.49 17.44 -1.43
CA VAL A 72 21.17 16.86 -2.73
C VAL A 72 19.68 16.57 -2.91
N VAL A 73 18.92 16.41 -1.81
CA VAL A 73 17.49 16.14 -1.86
C VAL A 73 16.71 17.45 -1.99
N PRO A 74 15.86 17.64 -3.02
CA PRO A 74 15.07 18.85 -3.18
C PRO A 74 14.06 19.05 -2.04
N SER A 75 13.95 20.28 -1.54
CA SER A 75 13.09 20.60 -0.39
C SER A 75 11.61 20.26 -0.62
N GLY A 76 11.11 20.47 -1.84
CA GLY A 76 9.74 20.11 -2.24
C GLY A 76 9.51 18.60 -2.13
N ALA A 77 10.47 17.81 -2.61
CA ALA A 77 10.41 16.35 -2.55
C ALA A 77 10.42 15.83 -1.10
N VAL A 78 11.24 16.41 -0.22
CA VAL A 78 11.23 16.01 1.20
C VAL A 78 9.86 16.28 1.83
N ARG A 79 9.26 17.45 1.56
CA ARG A 79 7.93 17.80 2.10
C ARG A 79 6.86 16.81 1.62
N GLN A 80 6.83 16.53 0.31
CA GLN A 80 5.89 15.56 -0.27
C GLN A 80 6.09 14.15 0.32
N LEU A 81 7.34 13.71 0.53
CA LEU A 81 7.64 12.40 1.11
C LEU A 81 7.26 12.32 2.60
N VAL A 82 7.50 13.37 3.38
CA VAL A 82 7.05 13.43 4.78
C VAL A 82 5.52 13.43 4.84
N GLU A 83 4.84 14.21 4.00
CA GLU A 83 3.38 14.21 3.93
C GLU A 83 2.80 12.86 3.50
N PHE A 84 3.47 12.17 2.57
CA PHE A 84 3.17 10.80 2.19
C PHE A 84 3.23 9.85 3.40
N MET A 85 4.18 10.01 4.32
CA MET A 85 4.24 9.16 5.52
C MET A 85 3.03 9.32 6.45
N TYR A 86 2.35 10.48 6.40
CA TYR A 86 1.15 10.75 7.21
C TYR A 86 -0.16 10.47 6.50
N SER A 87 -0.17 10.39 5.17
CA SER A 87 -1.39 10.21 4.38
C SER A 87 -1.47 8.85 3.69
N GLY A 88 -0.33 8.18 3.48
CA GLY A 88 -0.24 6.99 2.62
C GLY A 88 -0.52 7.29 1.13
N CYS A 89 -0.58 8.56 0.75
CA CYS A 89 -0.89 9.01 -0.60
C CYS A 89 0.20 9.96 -1.10
N LEU A 90 0.63 9.78 -2.34
CA LEU A 90 1.60 10.66 -2.98
C LEU A 90 1.13 10.98 -4.40
N VAL A 91 0.74 12.23 -4.60
CA VAL A 91 0.40 12.77 -5.92
C VAL A 91 1.64 13.46 -6.47
N VAL A 92 2.11 13.02 -7.63
CA VAL A 92 3.34 13.56 -8.23
C VAL A 92 3.08 13.96 -9.68
N ALA A 93 3.44 15.19 -10.03
CA ALA A 93 3.46 15.63 -11.42
C ALA A 93 4.55 14.88 -12.20
N GLN A 94 4.32 14.59 -13.49
CA GLN A 94 5.31 13.88 -14.31
C GLN A 94 6.69 14.58 -14.33
N SER A 95 6.72 15.91 -14.27
CA SER A 95 7.94 16.72 -14.18
C SER A 95 8.71 16.54 -12.88
N GLU A 96 8.07 16.09 -11.80
CA GLU A 96 8.65 15.93 -10.46
C GLU A 96 8.97 14.47 -10.11
N ALA A 97 8.45 13.51 -10.90
CA ALA A 97 8.55 12.07 -10.61
C ALA A 97 9.99 11.59 -10.39
N LEU A 98 10.93 12.03 -11.26
CA LEU A 98 12.33 11.66 -11.13
C LEU A 98 12.95 12.23 -9.84
N GLN A 99 12.63 13.48 -9.50
CA GLN A 99 13.15 14.12 -8.30
C GLN A 99 12.64 13.41 -7.03
N ILE A 100 11.37 13.02 -7.00
CA ILE A 100 10.77 12.26 -5.90
C ILE A 100 11.40 10.88 -5.76
N LEU A 101 11.66 10.18 -6.87
CA LEU A 101 12.32 8.88 -6.86
C LEU A 101 13.74 8.96 -6.32
N THR A 102 14.52 9.93 -6.79
CA THR A 102 15.87 10.14 -6.30
C THR A 102 15.85 10.48 -4.81
N ALA A 103 14.93 11.35 -4.37
CA ALA A 103 14.74 11.69 -2.97
C ALA A 103 14.37 10.46 -2.11
N ALA A 104 13.42 9.65 -2.58
CA ALA A 104 12.98 8.44 -1.91
C ALA A 104 14.12 7.41 -1.79
N SER A 105 14.94 7.28 -2.83
CA SER A 105 16.13 6.41 -2.81
C SER A 105 17.15 6.88 -1.76
N VAL A 106 17.49 8.17 -1.73
CA VAL A 106 18.42 8.75 -0.73
C VAL A 106 17.89 8.60 0.69
N LEU A 107 16.59 8.81 0.89
CA LEU A 107 15.90 8.65 2.17
C LEU A 107 15.50 7.18 2.44
N GLN A 108 15.92 6.24 1.62
CA GLN A 108 15.68 4.79 1.76
C GLN A 108 14.19 4.39 1.90
N ILE A 109 13.27 5.14 1.30
CA ILE A 109 11.83 4.89 1.37
C ILE A 109 11.46 3.71 0.47
N LYS A 110 11.47 2.50 1.03
CA LYS A 110 11.31 1.21 0.32
C LYS A 110 9.97 1.05 -0.42
N THR A 111 8.95 1.80 -0.02
CA THR A 111 7.61 1.75 -0.60
C THR A 111 7.54 2.37 -2.00
N LEU A 112 8.47 3.25 -2.35
CA LEU A 112 8.54 3.98 -3.61
C LEU A 112 9.63 3.36 -4.51
N THR A 113 9.34 2.22 -5.15
CA THR A 113 10.29 1.61 -6.11
C THR A 113 10.15 2.21 -7.50
N HIS A 114 11.24 2.23 -8.29
CA HIS A 114 11.27 2.74 -9.67
C HIS A 114 10.19 2.09 -10.58
N GLY A 115 9.83 0.84 -10.34
CA GLY A 115 8.73 0.12 -11.02
C GLY A 115 7.31 0.55 -10.61
N CYS A 116 7.15 1.40 -9.59
CA CYS A 116 5.87 1.97 -9.19
C CYS A 116 5.52 3.22 -10.01
N LEU A 117 6.54 3.94 -10.49
CA LEU A 117 6.41 5.11 -11.37
C LEU A 117 6.68 4.78 -12.85
N SER A 118 7.33 3.64 -13.13
CA SER A 118 7.42 3.07 -14.47
C SER A 118 6.22 2.15 -14.71
N ALA A 119 5.19 2.65 -15.39
CA ALA A 119 4.14 1.89 -16.10
C ALA A 119 3.66 0.58 -15.44
N GLY A 120 2.58 0.66 -14.68
CA GLY A 120 1.88 -0.50 -14.13
C GLY A 120 0.61 -0.08 -13.40
N GLU A 121 -0.26 0.67 -14.07
CA GLU A 121 -1.48 1.22 -13.49
C GLU A 121 -2.34 0.12 -12.85
N LYS A 122 -2.57 0.25 -11.54
CA LYS A 122 -3.57 -0.52 -10.81
C LYS A 122 -4.67 0.43 -10.34
N PRO A 123 -5.56 0.89 -11.25
CA PRO A 123 -6.51 1.96 -10.97
C PRO A 123 -7.62 1.54 -9.99
N HIS A 124 -7.72 0.24 -9.67
CA HIS A 124 -8.80 -0.28 -8.84
C HIS A 124 -8.31 -0.56 -7.42
N GLN A 125 -8.66 0.33 -6.49
CA GLN A 125 -8.22 0.28 -5.11
C GLN A 125 -9.30 -0.21 -4.15
N CYS A 126 -8.89 -1.04 -3.17
CA CYS A 126 -9.76 -1.44 -2.06
C CYS A 126 -10.02 -0.28 -1.12
N SER A 127 -11.29 0.05 -0.85
CA SER A 127 -11.64 1.10 0.12
C SER A 127 -11.36 0.71 1.59
N ILE A 128 -11.13 -0.58 1.87
CA ILE A 128 -10.92 -1.10 3.23
C ILE A 128 -9.43 -1.23 3.55
N CYS A 129 -8.65 -1.88 2.68
CA CYS A 129 -7.21 -2.10 2.90
C CYS A 129 -6.30 -1.45 1.85
N TRP A 130 -6.85 -0.67 0.92
CA TRP A 130 -6.10 0.17 -0.03
C TRP A 130 -5.16 -0.59 -0.96
N ARG A 131 -5.28 -1.92 -1.03
CA ARG A 131 -4.60 -2.77 -2.01
C ARG A 131 -5.12 -2.44 -3.41
N SER A 132 -4.19 -2.15 -4.30
CA SER A 132 -4.48 -1.80 -5.70
C SER A 132 -4.41 -3.02 -6.60
N PHE A 133 -5.35 -3.08 -7.54
CA PHE A 133 -5.51 -4.15 -8.52
C PHE A 133 -5.51 -3.58 -9.94
N SER A 134 -4.92 -4.32 -10.87
CA SER A 134 -4.87 -3.96 -12.29
C SER A 134 -6.25 -4.03 -12.96
N LEU A 135 -7.16 -4.86 -12.43
CA LEU A 135 -8.51 -5.05 -12.99
C LEU A 135 -9.57 -4.92 -11.88
N ARG A 136 -10.71 -4.30 -12.23
CA ARG A 136 -11.86 -4.12 -11.33
C ARG A 136 -12.36 -5.44 -10.76
N ASP A 137 -12.33 -6.51 -11.56
CA ASP A 137 -12.75 -7.84 -11.13
C ASP A 137 -11.89 -8.41 -10.00
N TYR A 138 -10.59 -8.10 -9.98
CA TYR A 138 -9.72 -8.53 -8.90
C TYR A 138 -10.00 -7.75 -7.60
N LEU A 139 -10.27 -6.46 -7.72
CA LEU A 139 -10.75 -5.66 -6.59
C LEU A 139 -12.06 -6.23 -6.03
N LEU A 140 -13.07 -6.48 -6.88
CA LEU A 140 -14.35 -7.03 -6.45
C LEU A 140 -14.21 -8.39 -5.77
N LYS A 141 -13.38 -9.29 -6.31
CA LYS A 141 -13.07 -10.58 -5.67
C LYS A 141 -12.38 -10.40 -4.32
N HIS A 142 -11.47 -9.44 -4.23
CA HIS A 142 -10.80 -9.11 -2.99
C HIS A 142 -11.74 -8.52 -1.94
N MET A 143 -12.73 -7.70 -2.30
CA MET A 143 -13.71 -7.16 -1.35
C MET A 143 -14.46 -8.28 -0.59
N VAL A 144 -14.61 -9.45 -1.19
CA VAL A 144 -15.22 -10.62 -0.54
C VAL A 144 -14.39 -11.14 0.65
N THR A 145 -13.07 -10.89 0.68
CA THR A 145 -12.23 -11.24 1.85
C THR A 145 -12.53 -10.36 3.06
N HIS A 146 -13.09 -9.17 2.86
CA HIS A 146 -13.49 -8.28 3.94
C HIS A 146 -14.93 -8.55 4.39
N THR A 147 -15.85 -8.75 3.45
CA THR A 147 -17.28 -8.92 3.77
C THR A 147 -17.64 -10.35 4.13
N GLY A 148 -16.81 -11.34 3.78
CA GLY A 148 -17.09 -12.76 4.00
C GLY A 148 -18.29 -13.29 3.21
N VAL A 149 -18.86 -12.50 2.29
CA VAL A 149 -20.10 -12.84 1.59
C VAL A 149 -19.86 -14.03 0.66
N ARG A 150 -20.42 -15.18 1.04
CA ARG A 150 -20.44 -16.39 0.20
C ARG A 150 -21.69 -16.37 -0.68
N ALA A 151 -21.67 -15.57 -1.75
CA ALA A 151 -22.81 -15.35 -2.63
C ALA A 151 -23.21 -16.57 -3.48
N PHE A 152 -22.30 -17.53 -3.69
CA PHE A 152 -22.52 -18.64 -4.62
C PHE A 152 -22.83 -19.92 -3.85
N GLN A 153 -24.05 -20.44 -3.96
CA GLN A 153 -24.46 -21.67 -3.31
C GLN A 153 -24.48 -22.84 -4.30
N CYS A 154 -23.97 -23.99 -3.88
CA CYS A 154 -24.13 -25.23 -4.61
C CYS A 154 -25.59 -25.68 -4.53
N GLY A 155 -26.22 -25.91 -5.69
CA GLY A 155 -27.59 -26.43 -5.76
C GLY A 155 -27.76 -27.89 -5.31
N VAL A 156 -26.67 -28.64 -5.15
CA VAL A 156 -26.69 -30.07 -4.78
C VAL A 156 -26.50 -30.27 -3.27
N CYS A 157 -25.44 -29.68 -2.69
CA CYS A 157 -25.12 -29.87 -1.27
C CYS A 157 -25.21 -28.59 -0.43
N CYS A 158 -25.77 -27.51 -0.99
CA CYS A 158 -25.96 -26.22 -0.33
C CYS A 158 -24.67 -25.54 0.17
N LYS A 159 -23.48 -26.07 -0.14
CA LYS A 159 -22.20 -25.48 0.23
C LYS A 159 -22.02 -24.11 -0.45
N ARG A 160 -21.60 -23.11 0.33
CA ARG A 160 -21.47 -21.73 -0.15
C ARG A 160 -20.01 -21.36 -0.43
N PHE A 161 -19.80 -20.59 -1.49
CA PHE A 161 -18.52 -20.16 -2.01
C PHE A 161 -18.48 -18.65 -2.19
N THR A 162 -17.29 -18.08 -2.02
CA THR A 162 -17.01 -16.65 -2.24
C THR A 162 -16.87 -16.30 -3.72
N GLN A 163 -16.57 -17.27 -4.59
CA GLN A 163 -16.35 -17.06 -6.02
C GLN A 163 -17.09 -18.10 -6.88
N LYS A 164 -17.61 -17.67 -8.04
CA LYS A 164 -18.27 -18.54 -9.02
C LYS A 164 -17.34 -19.62 -9.58
N SER A 165 -16.06 -19.29 -9.79
CA SER A 165 -15.04 -20.25 -10.22
C SER A 165 -14.87 -21.40 -9.22
N SER A 166 -14.83 -21.09 -7.92
CA SER A 166 -14.76 -22.09 -6.86
C SER A 166 -16.00 -22.98 -6.83
N LEU A 167 -17.20 -22.41 -7.03
CA LEU A 167 -18.42 -23.19 -7.19
C LEU A 167 -18.34 -24.10 -8.42
N ASN A 168 -17.90 -23.60 -9.58
CA ASN A 168 -17.77 -24.41 -10.80
C ASN A 168 -16.79 -25.59 -10.63
N VAL A 169 -15.65 -25.37 -9.97
CA VAL A 169 -14.71 -26.45 -9.64
C VAL A 169 -15.36 -27.45 -8.69
N HIS A 170 -16.06 -26.96 -7.67
CA HIS A 170 -16.80 -27.82 -6.75
C HIS A 170 -17.90 -28.65 -7.46
N MET A 171 -18.59 -28.10 -8.45
CA MET A 171 -19.61 -28.85 -9.19
C MET A 171 -19.04 -30.09 -9.91
N ARG A 172 -17.73 -30.14 -10.17
CA ARG A 172 -17.06 -31.35 -10.68
C ARG A 172 -17.03 -32.48 -9.65
N THR A 173 -17.05 -32.19 -8.35
CA THR A 173 -17.11 -33.25 -7.33
C THR A 173 -18.47 -33.95 -7.28
N HIS A 174 -19.51 -33.32 -7.82
CA HIS A 174 -20.85 -33.92 -7.94
C HIS A 174 -21.02 -34.72 -9.24
N ARG A 175 -20.09 -34.57 -10.19
CA ARG A 175 -20.04 -35.40 -11.40
C ARG A 175 -18.91 -36.41 -11.24
N PRO A 176 -19.21 -37.65 -10.83
CA PRO A 176 -18.22 -38.71 -10.92
C PRO A 176 -17.96 -38.97 -12.41
N GLU A 177 -16.98 -38.27 -12.99
CA GLU A 177 -16.36 -38.76 -14.21
C GLU A 177 -15.69 -40.08 -13.83
N ARG A 178 -16.31 -41.20 -14.24
CA ARG A 178 -15.65 -42.50 -14.20
C ARG A 178 -14.45 -42.40 -15.14
N PHE A 179 -13.28 -42.12 -14.57
CA PHE A 179 -12.02 -42.33 -15.28
C PHE A 179 -11.87 -43.84 -15.50
N GLN A 180 -12.42 -44.34 -16.60
CA GLN A 180 -12.18 -45.71 -17.03
C GLN A 180 -10.78 -45.75 -17.65
N CYS A 181 -9.83 -46.23 -16.86
CA CYS A 181 -8.52 -46.58 -17.36
C CYS A 181 -8.68 -47.74 -18.36
N ARG A 182 -8.42 -47.49 -19.66
CA ARG A 182 -8.48 -48.56 -20.69
C ARG A 182 -7.45 -49.67 -20.48
N LEU A 183 -6.53 -49.51 -19.53
CA LEU A 183 -5.47 -50.45 -19.17
C LEU A 183 -5.70 -51.16 -17.82
N CYS A 184 -6.74 -50.83 -17.06
CA CYS A 184 -6.99 -51.46 -15.77
C CYS A 184 -8.51 -51.66 -15.53
N THR A 185 -8.92 -52.91 -15.31
CA THR A 185 -10.31 -53.34 -15.10
C THR A 185 -10.72 -53.40 -13.63
N LYS A 186 -10.30 -52.44 -12.81
CA LYS A 186 -10.78 -52.34 -11.42
C LYS A 186 -11.49 -51.02 -11.18
N GLY A 187 -12.77 -51.14 -10.80
CA GLY A 187 -13.61 -50.07 -10.28
C GLY A 187 -13.51 -49.96 -8.76
#